data_AF-A0A2V8TRI2-F1
#
_entry.id   AF-A0A2V8TRI2-F1
#
_cell.length_a   1.000
_cell.length_b   1.000
_cell.length_c   1.000
_cell.angle_alpha   90.00
_cell.angle_beta   90.00
_cell.angle_gamma   90.00
#
_symmetry.space_group_name_H-M   'P 1'
#
loop_
_entity.id
_entity.type
_entity.pdbx_description
1 polymer ?
#
loop_
_entity_poly.entity_id
_entity_poly.type
_entity_poly.pdbx_seq_one_letter_code
_entity_poly.pdbx_strand_id
1 'polypeptide(L)'
;LLHPELVEKAWDYFRNIQTKDVKYTSFLRPDDKPAIWLNKRTMDEYRPRMKTMYYDPSKYSTYLEQLGIKYPTVKTADTGGSADSKP
;
A
#
# COMPACT_ATOMS: atom_id res chain seq x y z
N LEU A 1 -16.26 6.19 3.22
CA LEU A 1 -16.74 5.99 4.61
C LEU A 1 -18.01 6.79 4.94
N LEU A 2 -18.35 7.85 4.19
CA LEU A 2 -19.37 8.84 4.58
C LEU A 2 -20.84 8.52 4.22
N HIS A 3 -21.13 7.43 3.51
CA HIS A 3 -22.51 7.03 3.20
C HIS A 3 -22.68 5.50 3.32
N PRO A 4 -23.01 5.00 4.52
CA PRO A 4 -23.13 3.55 4.77
C PRO A 4 -24.21 2.89 3.90
N GLU A 5 -25.31 3.59 3.61
CA GLU A 5 -26.40 3.08 2.76
C GLU A 5 -25.97 2.76 1.33
N LEU A 6 -25.01 3.52 0.76
CA LEU A 6 -24.49 3.24 -0.59
C LEU A 6 -23.62 1.98 -0.59
N VAL A 7 -22.89 1.74 0.50
CA VAL A 7 -22.09 0.53 0.66
C VAL A 7 -23.00 -0.70 0.77
N GLU A 8 -24.10 -0.60 1.53
CA GLU A 8 -25.10 -1.66 1.63
C GLU A 8 -25.75 -1.98 0.27
N LYS A 9 -26.18 -0.95 -0.47
CA LYS A 9 -26.76 -1.12 -1.82
C LYS A 9 -25.76 -1.74 -2.79
N ALA A 10 -24.49 -1.36 -2.73
CA ALA A 10 -23.44 -1.95 -3.55
C ALA A 10 -23.23 -3.44 -3.23
N TRP A 11 -23.21 -3.81 -1.94
CA TRP A 11 -23.12 -5.21 -1.50
C TRP A 11 -24.35 -6.04 -1.87
N ASP A 12 -25.54 -5.43 -1.86
CA ASP A 12 -26.77 -6.10 -2.28
C ASP A 12 -26.75 -6.45 -3.77
N TYR A 13 -26.42 -5.47 -4.62
CA TYR A 13 -26.25 -5.68 -6.06
C TYR A 13 -25.16 -6.73 -6.36
N PHE A 14 -24.02 -6.66 -5.68
CA PHE A 14 -22.92 -7.62 -5.87
C PHE A 14 -23.35 -9.06 -5.57
N ARG A 15 -24.10 -9.28 -4.48
CA ARG A 15 -24.51 -10.63 -4.04
C ARG A 15 -25.69 -11.17 -4.83
N ASN A 16 -26.68 -10.32 -5.12
CA ASN A 16 -27.98 -10.74 -5.65
C ASN A 16 -28.08 -10.64 -7.17
N ILE A 17 -27.24 -9.82 -7.81
CA ILE A 17 -27.25 -9.61 -9.26
C ILE A 17 -25.94 -10.12 -9.88
N GLN A 18 -24.79 -9.57 -9.47
CA GLN A 18 -23.51 -9.84 -10.16
C GLN A 18 -22.97 -11.25 -9.93
N THR A 19 -23.03 -11.75 -8.69
CA THR A 19 -22.50 -13.08 -8.33
C THR A 19 -23.62 -14.08 -8.02
N LYS A 20 -24.82 -13.83 -8.53
CA LYS A 20 -26.01 -14.65 -8.24
C LYS A 20 -25.79 -16.11 -8.65
N ASP A 21 -25.36 -16.31 -9.89
CA ASP A 21 -25.25 -17.64 -10.49
C ASP A 21 -23.83 -18.21 -10.42
N VAL A 22 -22.81 -17.36 -10.40
CA VAL A 22 -21.40 -17.77 -10.36
C VAL A 22 -20.81 -17.46 -8.99
N LYS A 23 -20.58 -18.52 -8.21
CA LYS A 23 -19.83 -18.45 -6.95
C LYS A 23 -18.38 -18.85 -7.20
N TYR A 24 -17.45 -18.06 -6.65
CA TYR A 24 -16.05 -18.44 -6.66
C TYR A 24 -15.88 -19.75 -5.88
N THR A 25 -15.34 -20.75 -6.56
CA THR A 25 -14.86 -21.98 -5.93
C THR A 25 -13.34 -21.92 -5.94
N SER A 26 -12.74 -22.16 -4.77
CA SER A 26 -11.29 -22.23 -4.68
C SER A 26 -10.80 -23.44 -5.47
N PHE A 27 -9.84 -23.21 -6.36
CA PHE A 27 -9.10 -24.30 -7.02
C PHE A 27 -8.16 -25.03 -6.05
N LEU A 28 -7.84 -24.40 -4.92
CA LEU A 28 -7.02 -24.98 -3.86
C LEU A 28 -7.91 -25.85 -2.96
N ARG A 29 -7.42 -27.04 -2.63
CA ARG A 29 -7.99 -27.91 -1.62
C ARG A 29 -7.77 -27.31 -0.22
N PRO A 30 -8.59 -27.68 0.78
CA PRO A 30 -8.42 -27.20 2.15
C PRO A 30 -7.02 -27.41 2.74
N ASP A 31 -6.33 -28.47 2.31
CA ASP A 31 -5.00 -28.84 2.80
C ASP A 31 -3.85 -28.31 1.95
N ASP A 32 -4.13 -27.64 0.82
CA ASP A 32 -3.08 -27.13 -0.07
C ASP A 32 -2.32 -26.00 0.62
N LYS A 33 -1.05 -26.26 0.93
CA LYS A 33 -0.14 -25.28 1.53
C LYS A 33 0.75 -24.68 0.44
N PRO A 34 1.04 -23.36 0.51
CA PRO A 34 1.99 -22.76 -0.40
C PRO A 34 3.33 -23.49 -0.28
N ALA A 35 3.98 -23.74 -1.42
CA ALA A 35 5.25 -24.48 -1.51
C ALA A 35 6.44 -23.63 -1.04
N ILE A 36 6.40 -23.16 0.21
CA ILE A 36 7.40 -22.25 0.79
C ILE A 36 8.81 -22.82 0.79
N TRP A 37 8.94 -24.16 0.78
CA TRP A 37 10.23 -24.85 0.74
C TRP A 37 11.02 -24.58 -0.55
N LEU A 38 10.34 -24.32 -1.68
CA LEU A 38 10.98 -24.04 -2.95
C LEU A 38 11.86 -22.78 -2.90
N ASN A 39 11.37 -21.75 -2.20
CA ASN A 39 12.06 -20.47 -2.06
C ASN A 39 12.83 -20.34 -0.74
N LYS A 40 12.72 -21.32 0.17
CA LYS A 40 13.32 -21.24 1.51
C LYS A 40 14.81 -20.92 1.46
N ARG A 41 15.58 -21.66 0.66
CA ARG A 41 17.04 -21.46 0.52
C ARG A 41 17.38 -20.04 0.07
N THR A 42 16.73 -19.56 -0.99
CA THR A 42 16.94 -18.22 -1.54
C THR A 42 16.56 -17.15 -0.52
N MET A 43 15.42 -17.30 0.14
CA MET A 43 14.99 -16.36 1.17
C MET A 43 15.93 -16.34 2.38
N ASP A 44 16.44 -17.50 2.79
CA ASP A 44 17.40 -17.62 3.90
C ASP A 44 18.73 -16.93 3.56
N GLU A 45 19.19 -16.99 2.30
CA GLU A 45 20.41 -16.33 1.85
C GLU A 45 20.26 -14.80 1.70
N TYR A 46 19.20 -14.36 1.03
CA TYR A 46 19.10 -12.96 0.59
C TYR A 46 18.38 -12.06 1.60
N ARG A 47 17.47 -12.56 2.44
CA ARG A 47 16.79 -11.71 3.44
C ARG A 47 17.77 -11.00 4.38
N PRO A 48 18.79 -11.65 4.97
CA PRO A 48 19.74 -10.97 5.84
C PRO A 48 20.51 -9.87 5.10
N ARG A 49 20.90 -10.11 3.84
CA ARG A 49 21.62 -9.14 3.01
C ARG A 49 20.74 -7.93 2.67
N MET A 50 19.45 -8.15 2.40
CA MET A 50 18.52 -7.08 2.09
C MET A 50 18.18 -6.21 3.30
N LYS A 51 18.19 -6.76 4.53
CA LYS A 51 17.84 -6.02 5.75
C LYS A 51 18.65 -4.73 5.93
N THR A 52 19.92 -4.72 5.53
CA THR A 52 20.77 -3.52 5.60
C THR A 52 20.26 -2.37 4.73
N MET A 53 19.55 -2.68 3.65
CA MET A 53 19.00 -1.70 2.71
C MET A 53 17.57 -1.27 3.07
N TYR A 54 16.98 -1.87 4.11
CA TYR A 54 15.63 -1.52 4.52
C TYR A 54 15.58 -0.12 5.13
N TYR A 55 14.40 0.46 5.05
CA TYR A 55 14.14 1.75 5.67
C TYR A 55 14.29 1.66 7.18
N ASP A 56 15.09 2.55 7.76
CA ASP A 56 15.31 2.63 9.20
C ASP A 56 14.58 3.87 9.78
N PRO A 57 13.37 3.70 10.35
CA PRO A 57 12.59 4.81 10.90
C PRO A 57 13.21 5.44 12.15
N SER A 58 14.23 4.83 12.76
CA SER A 58 14.96 5.44 13.89
C SER A 58 15.98 6.49 13.43
N LYS A 59 16.40 6.43 12.16
CA LYS A 59 17.42 7.31 11.58
C LYS A 59 16.84 8.41 10.70
N TYR A 60 15.69 8.15 10.09
CA TYR A 60 15.04 9.07 9.14
C TYR A 60 13.55 9.13 9.42
N SER A 61 12.92 10.29 9.21
CA SER A 61 11.48 10.48 9.42
C SER A 61 10.67 9.96 8.23
N THR A 62 11.25 10.03 7.02
CA THR A 62 10.64 9.51 5.79
C THR A 62 11.64 8.74 4.93
N TYR A 63 11.12 7.84 4.07
CA TYR A 63 11.96 7.14 3.09
C TYR A 63 12.65 8.10 2.10
N LEU A 64 12.00 9.23 1.79
CA LEU A 64 12.59 10.27 0.94
C LEU A 64 13.81 10.91 1.60
N GLU A 65 13.77 11.15 2.91
CA GLU A 65 14.93 11.63 3.67
C GLU A 65 16.08 10.61 3.65
N GLN A 66 15.79 9.32 3.78
CA GLN A 66 16.82 8.27 3.65
C GLN A 66 17.47 8.26 2.27
N LEU A 67 16.72 8.58 1.21
CA LEU A 67 17.24 8.71 -0.15
C LEU A 67 17.90 10.08 -0.44
N GLY A 68 17.94 10.99 0.54
CA GLY A 68 18.48 12.35 0.37
C GLY A 68 17.58 13.29 -0.45
N ILE A 69 16.31 12.93 -0.65
CA ILE A 69 15.35 13.70 -1.43
C ILE A 69 14.57 14.63 -0.49
N LYS A 70 14.83 15.94 -0.59
CA LYS A 70 14.08 16.96 0.15
C LYS A 70 12.75 17.25 -0.57
N TYR A 71 11.65 16.81 0.01
CA TYR A 71 10.29 17.11 -0.45
C TYR A 71 9.64 18.16 0.47
N PRO A 72 8.82 19.09 -0.04
CA PRO A 72 8.41 19.26 -1.43
C PRO A 72 9.45 20.00 -2.29
N THR A 73 9.64 19.53 -3.52
CA THR A 73 10.46 20.19 -4.55
C THR A 73 9.67 21.29 -5.26
N VAL A 74 9.00 22.16 -4.49
CA VAL A 74 8.31 23.30 -5.09
C VAL A 74 9.39 24.25 -5.60
N LYS A 75 9.40 24.53 -6.91
CA LYS A 75 10.13 25.69 -7.43
C LYS A 75 9.51 26.91 -6.75
N THR A 76 10.30 27.67 -6.00
CA THR A 76 9.89 29.02 -5.60
C THR A 76 9.69 29.79 -6.90
N ALA A 77 8.43 29.99 -7.29
CA ALA A 77 8.13 30.90 -8.37
C ALA A 77 8.60 32.29 -7.90
N ASP A 78 9.64 32.80 -8.54
CA ASP A 78 9.93 34.23 -8.57
C ASP A 78 8.72 34.92 -9.23
N THR A 79 7.70 35.25 -8.43
CA THR A 79 6.66 36.22 -8.78
C THR A 79 6.07 36.78 -7.49
N GLY A 80 6.36 38.06 -7.25
CA GLY A 80 5.86 38.83 -6.12
C GLY A 80 4.35 38.92 -6.06
N GLY A 81 3.84 39.08 -4.84
CA GLY A 81 2.43 39.24 -4.55
C GLY A 81 2.15 39.11 -3.06
N SER A 82 2.28 40.23 -2.35
CA SER A 82 1.67 40.47 -1.04
C SER A 82 0.24 39.93 -0.98
N ALA A 83 -0.10 39.15 0.05
CA ALA A 83 -1.35 39.29 0.78
C ALA A 83 -1.40 38.33 1.99
N ASP A 84 -1.59 38.97 3.14
CA ASP A 84 -2.46 38.54 4.24
C ASP A 84 -1.93 37.56 5.28
N SER A 85 -1.37 38.23 6.29
CA SER A 85 -1.43 37.92 7.72
C SER A 85 -2.76 37.33 8.19
N LYS A 86 -2.65 36.46 9.21
CA LYS A 86 -3.28 36.55 10.55
C LYS A 86 -3.80 35.18 11.04
N PRO A 87 -3.93 34.96 12.36
CA PRO A 87 -3.34 35.66 13.52
C PRO A 87 -2.07 35.01 14.08
#